data_AF-A0A377WHA9-F1
#
_entry.id   AF-A0A377WHA9-F1
#
_cell.length_a   1.000
_cell.length_b   1.000
_cell.length_c   1.000
_cell.angle_alpha   90.00
_cell.angle_beta   90.00
_cell.angle_gamma   90.00
#
_symmetry.space_group_name_H-M   'P 1'
#
loop_
_entity.id
_entity.type
_entity.pdbx_description
1 polymer ?
#
loop_
_entity_poly.entity_id
_entity_poly.type
_entity_poly.pdbx_seq_one_letter_code
_entity_poly.pdbx_strand_id
1 'polypeptide(L)'
;MATSVLANWHGHDYQARYFWIEASRLKNPQQDFVVEVSYEADGPKAFDDVITRYNPPRRSTGPDRIQADYYQIKFHVTTSR
;
A
#
# COMPACT_ATOMS: atom_id res chain seq x y z
N MET A 1 22.68 17.29 -0.87
CA MET A 1 22.42 17.01 -2.31
C MET A 1 22.49 15.51 -2.61
N ALA A 2 23.60 14.81 -2.37
CA ALA A 2 23.66 13.35 -2.60
C ALA A 2 22.73 12.55 -1.67
N THR A 3 22.59 12.96 -0.41
CA THR A 3 21.75 12.28 0.60
C THR A 3 20.25 12.39 0.31
N SER A 4 19.79 13.48 -0.30
CA SER A 4 18.38 13.66 -0.67
C SER A 4 17.98 12.79 -1.86
N VAL A 5 18.91 12.54 -2.80
CA VAL A 5 18.67 11.61 -3.92
C VAL A 5 18.53 10.18 -3.40
N LEU A 6 19.39 9.77 -2.46
CA LEU A 6 19.31 8.45 -1.83
C LEU A 6 18.02 8.28 -1.03
N ALA A 7 17.61 9.29 -0.25
CA ALA A 7 16.36 9.24 0.50
C ALA A 7 15.13 9.04 -0.42
N ASN A 8 15.09 9.74 -1.56
CA ASN A 8 14.02 9.57 -2.54
C ASN A 8 14.03 8.18 -3.17
N TRP A 9 15.20 7.68 -3.59
CA TRP A 9 15.32 6.33 -4.14
C TRP A 9 14.86 5.26 -3.17
N HIS A 10 15.29 5.34 -1.91
CA HIS A 10 14.84 4.41 -0.88
C HIS A 10 13.34 4.52 -0.59
N GLY A 11 12.77 5.72 -0.67
CA GLY A 11 11.34 5.95 -0.59
C GLY A 11 10.56 5.19 -1.67
N HIS A 12 10.93 5.38 -2.94
CA HIS A 12 10.29 4.69 -4.06
C HIS A 12 10.50 3.18 -4.01
N ASP A 13 11.70 2.70 -3.67
CA ASP A 13 11.97 1.28 -3.49
C ASP A 13 11.08 0.65 -2.42
N TYR A 14 10.88 1.35 -1.30
CA TYR A 14 10.02 0.87 -0.22
C TYR A 14 8.55 0.84 -0.65
N GLN A 15 8.09 1.87 -1.35
CA GLN A 15 6.73 1.96 -1.91
C GLN A 15 6.45 0.80 -2.88
N ALA A 16 7.36 0.54 -3.83
CA ALA A 16 7.22 -0.54 -4.80
C ALA A 16 7.24 -1.93 -4.15
N ARG A 17 8.05 -2.12 -3.09
CA ARG A 17 8.04 -3.38 -2.32
C ARG A 17 6.71 -3.61 -1.61
N TYR A 18 6.15 -2.57 -1.01
CA TYR A 18 4.85 -2.67 -0.35
C TYR A 18 3.76 -3.07 -1.34
N PHE A 19 3.76 -2.48 -2.53
CA PHE A 19 2.87 -2.88 -3.62
C PHE A 19 2.97 -4.38 -3.95
N TRP A 20 4.18 -4.92 -4.11
CA TRP A 20 4.34 -6.34 -4.43
C TRP A 20 3.89 -7.28 -3.31
N ILE A 21 4.02 -6.86 -2.04
CA ILE A 21 3.47 -7.61 -0.90
C ILE A 21 1.94 -7.68 -1.02
N GLU A 22 1.28 -6.55 -1.25
CA GLU A 22 -0.17 -6.51 -1.44
C GLU A 22 -0.62 -7.28 -2.69
N ALA A 23 0.06 -7.10 -3.82
CA ALA A 23 -0.25 -7.76 -5.08
C ALA A 23 -0.10 -9.29 -4.98
N SER A 24 0.81 -9.80 -4.15
CA SER A 24 0.94 -11.24 -3.92
C SER A 24 -0.33 -11.88 -3.33
N ARG A 25 -1.14 -11.11 -2.60
CA ARG A 25 -2.40 -11.55 -2.01
C ARG A 25 -3.42 -11.97 -3.07
N LEU A 26 -3.35 -11.40 -4.28
CA LEU A 26 -4.19 -11.78 -5.43
C LEU A 26 -3.99 -13.25 -5.85
N LYS A 27 -2.88 -13.88 -5.44
CA LYS A 27 -2.57 -15.29 -5.72
C LYS A 27 -2.71 -16.19 -4.50
N ASN A 28 -3.11 -15.64 -3.35
CA ASN A 28 -3.30 -16.40 -2.12
C ASN A 28 -4.73 -16.95 -2.05
N PRO A 29 -4.95 -18.28 -2.12
CA PRO A 29 -6.30 -18.86 -2.06
C PRO A 29 -7.07 -18.54 -0.77
N GLN A 30 -6.35 -18.27 0.33
CA GLN A 30 -6.92 -17.90 1.62
C GLN A 30 -7.34 -16.42 1.69
N GLN A 31 -6.99 -15.63 0.66
CA GLN A 31 -7.33 -14.21 0.53
C GLN A 31 -8.00 -13.94 -0.83
N ASP A 32 -8.85 -14.88 -1.26
CA ASP A 32 -9.63 -14.83 -2.51
C ASP A 32 -10.52 -13.58 -2.65
N PHE A 33 -10.84 -12.93 -1.53
CA PHE A 33 -11.58 -11.67 -1.49
C PHE A 33 -10.76 -10.43 -1.92
N VAL A 34 -9.44 -10.54 -2.15
CA VAL A 34 -8.64 -9.46 -2.73
C VAL A 34 -8.80 -9.51 -4.25
N VAL A 35 -9.37 -8.46 -4.83
CA VAL A 35 -9.72 -8.46 -6.27
C VAL A 35 -8.88 -7.49 -7.10
N GLU A 36 -8.25 -6.52 -6.46
CA GLU A 36 -7.42 -5.53 -7.15
C GLU A 36 -6.37 -4.95 -6.19
N VAL A 37 -5.17 -4.72 -6.72
CA VAL A 37 -4.14 -3.90 -6.06
C VAL A 37 -3.62 -2.91 -7.10
N SER A 38 -3.73 -1.61 -6.79
CA SER A 38 -3.28 -0.52 -7.67
C SER A 38 -2.08 0.20 -7.06
N TYR A 39 -1.20 0.73 -7.91
CA TYR A 39 -0.01 1.51 -7.55
C TYR A 39 -0.14 2.92 -8.14
N GLU A 40 0.01 3.96 -7.32
CA GLU A 40 -0.10 5.38 -7.77
C GLU A 40 -1.38 5.65 -8.59
N ALA A 41 -2.53 5.16 -8.12
CA ALA A 41 -3.80 5.26 -8.83
C ALA A 41 -4.55 6.56 -8.49
N ASP A 42 -5.52 6.97 -9.32
CA ASP A 42 -6.41 8.11 -9.01
C ASP A 42 -7.39 7.75 -7.88
N GLY A 43 -6.90 7.78 -6.64
CA GLY A 43 -7.65 7.58 -5.41
C GLY A 43 -7.98 8.89 -4.67
N PRO A 44 -8.54 8.81 -3.45
CA PRO A 44 -8.64 9.95 -2.56
C PRO A 44 -7.27 10.61 -2.41
N LYS A 45 -7.21 11.90 -2.74
CA LYS A 45 -5.97 12.70 -2.73
C LYS A 45 -5.18 12.47 -1.43
N ALA A 46 -3.91 12.10 -1.58
CA ALA A 46 -2.92 11.86 -0.51
C ALA A 46 -2.89 10.46 0.15
N PHE A 47 -3.73 9.51 -0.27
CA PHE A 47 -3.74 8.12 0.26
C PHE A 47 -3.76 7.06 -0.86
N ASP A 48 -3.08 7.34 -1.95
CA ASP A 48 -3.20 6.64 -3.23
C ASP A 48 -1.91 5.94 -3.68
N ASP A 49 -0.89 5.88 -2.82
CA ASP A 49 0.38 5.22 -3.12
C ASP A 49 0.16 3.74 -3.45
N VAL A 50 -0.65 3.05 -2.64
CA VAL A 50 -1.14 1.68 -2.91
C VAL A 50 -2.60 1.60 -2.49
N ILE A 51 -3.44 0.97 -3.32
CA ILE A 51 -4.86 0.72 -3.01
C ILE A 51 -5.13 -0.77 -3.15
N THR A 52 -5.70 -1.38 -2.12
CA THR A 52 -6.14 -2.79 -2.16
C THR A 52 -7.67 -2.84 -2.09
N ARG A 53 -8.34 -3.36 -3.13
CA ARG A 53 -9.80 -3.51 -3.17
C ARG A 53 -10.24 -4.93 -2.84
N TYR A 54 -11.40 -5.02 -2.18
CA TYR A 54 -11.95 -6.26 -1.67
C TYR A 54 -13.36 -6.55 -2.20
N ASN A 55 -13.60 -7.79 -2.61
CA ASN A 55 -14.92 -8.32 -2.91
C ASN A 55 -14.98 -9.84 -2.57
N PRO A 56 -15.76 -10.27 -1.56
CA PRO A 56 -16.65 -9.45 -0.74
C PRO A 56 -15.88 -8.49 0.19
N PRO A 57 -16.51 -7.39 0.64
CA PRO A 57 -15.89 -6.44 1.56
C PRO A 57 -15.40 -7.10 2.86
N ARG A 58 -14.16 -6.79 3.27
CA ARG A 58 -13.55 -7.39 4.46
C ARG A 58 -14.15 -6.82 5.75
N ARG A 59 -14.05 -7.58 6.85
CA ARG A 59 -14.48 -7.10 8.17
C ARG A 59 -13.58 -5.94 8.64
N SER A 60 -14.23 -4.90 9.16
CA SER A 60 -13.59 -3.87 9.97
C SER A 60 -13.62 -4.27 11.45
N THR A 61 -13.03 -3.44 12.31
CA THR A 61 -13.19 -3.51 13.76
C THR A 61 -14.60 -3.07 14.20
N GLY A 62 -15.29 -2.28 13.37
CA GLY A 62 -16.67 -1.82 13.59
C GLY A 62 -17.75 -2.61 12.82
N PRO A 63 -19.00 -2.12 12.81
CA PRO A 63 -20.10 -2.74 12.06
C PRO A 63 -19.91 -2.63 10.54
N ASP A 64 -19.15 -1.64 10.08
CA ASP A 64 -18.93 -1.37 8.67
C ASP A 64 -17.99 -2.39 8.03
N ARG A 65 -18.17 -2.58 6.73
CA ARG A 65 -17.30 -3.42 5.90
C ARG A 65 -16.39 -2.54 5.05
N ILE A 66 -15.15 -2.98 4.88
CA ILE A 66 -14.13 -2.22 4.14
C ILE A 66 -14.08 -2.76 2.72
N GLN A 67 -14.38 -1.90 1.76
CA GLN A 67 -14.31 -2.19 0.33
C GLN A 67 -12.91 -1.96 -0.25
N ALA A 68 -12.13 -1.07 0.35
CA ALA A 68 -10.76 -0.81 -0.06
C ALA A 68 -9.93 -0.28 1.12
N ASP A 69 -8.67 -0.69 1.17
CA ASP A 69 -7.65 -0.04 1.98
C ASP A 69 -6.83 0.91 1.11
N TYR A 70 -6.57 2.10 1.64
CA TYR A 70 -5.83 3.19 1.01
C TYR A 70 -4.56 3.42 1.82
N TYR A 71 -3.40 3.20 1.21
CA TYR A 71 -2.12 3.27 1.89
C TYR A 71 -1.34 4.49 1.45
N GLN A 72 -0.87 5.28 2.42
CA GLN A 72 0.15 6.30 2.21
C GLN A 72 1.49 5.76 2.73
N ILE A 73 2.44 5.53 1.84
CA ILE A 73 3.69 4.84 2.13
C ILE A 73 4.83 5.84 2.23
N LYS A 74 5.53 5.83 3.37
CA LYS A 74 6.66 6.72 3.63
C LYS A 74 7.80 5.93 4.26
N PHE A 75 9.01 6.13 3.73
CA PHE A 75 10.22 5.54 4.30
C PHE A 75 10.85 6.47 5.34
N HIS A 76 10.48 6.27 6.60
CA HIS A 76 11.01 7.05 7.72
C HIS A 76 12.34 6.43 8.21
N VAL A 77 13.46 7.11 7.93
CA VAL A 77 14.77 6.73 8.47
C VAL A 77 15.13 7.67 9.61
N THR A 78 15.36 7.11 10.79
CA THR A 78 15.98 7.85 11.90
C THR A 78 17.47 7.60 11.87
N THR A 79 18.27 8.64 11.62
CA THR A 79 19.71 8.57 11.86
C THR A 79 19.98 8.91 13.32
N SER A 80 19.95 7.93 14.21
CA SER A 80 20.57 8.10 15.53
C SER A 80 22.08 7.97 15.34
N ARG A 81 22.81 9.03 15.70
CA ARG A 81 24.27 9.03 15.78
C ARG A 81 24.76 8.15 16.93
#